data_AF-A0A2S7I593-F1
#
_entry.id   AF-A0A2S7I593-F1
#
_cell.length_a   1.000
_cell.length_b   1.000
_cell.length_c   1.000
_cell.angle_alpha   90.00
_cell.angle_beta   90.00
_cell.angle_gamma   90.00
#
_symmetry.space_group_name_H-M   'P 1'
#
loop_
_entity.id
_entity.type
_entity.pdbx_description
1 polymer ?
#
loop_
_entity_poly.entity_id
_entity_poly.type
_entity_poly.pdbx_seq_one_letter_code
_entity_poly.pdbx_strand_id
1 'polypeptide(L)'
;MTFDKFDESFLEVPIIKNNKVEHVMFVKRIDNTIYFRRKTDDASSIKFFQALIFKDRDHLKPKFQNTNSQLARGMTCITREVIWTWTDTVTGEVLYTQSYYTTTCVQTGFEIPSTCLDPSGDCTGGSGTPPVGGGYTYPIDEQPTEPQPCEKIQAVGKDSVTKNSMKNLKTKTNDNKEHAYFLWQDNSGNIQNDIYGTGPVGEAGVRVQFNAGDKFAAFIHSHYQASQILSTFSFDDFITLCTMIQHNAIKDVNTFIAGVVTPYGSPQGNQYYMVIDDPSKFANFASQFFINGVYDKSTGEFFNNIYDQRVNYKNTATENEKNLVNFLQLFDTGLQLMKGDNEMNNWSLLTKNNNGTIVPINCNN
;
A
#
# COMPACT_ATOMS: atom_id res chain seq x y z
N MET A 1 -6.40 -19.14 13.31
CA MET A 1 -5.22 -18.88 12.47
C MET A 1 -5.66 -19.00 11.03
N THR A 2 -5.77 -17.88 10.32
CA THR A 2 -5.94 -17.86 8.87
C THR A 2 -4.59 -17.49 8.29
N PHE A 3 -3.83 -18.51 7.91
CA PHE A 3 -2.60 -18.33 7.16
C PHE A 3 -2.98 -17.80 5.75
N ASP A 4 -2.15 -16.89 5.22
CA ASP A 4 -2.19 -16.29 3.87
C ASP A 4 -2.94 -14.97 3.64
N LYS A 5 -3.46 -14.26 4.67
CA LYS A 5 -4.32 -13.07 4.39
C LYS A 5 -4.13 -11.78 5.19
N PHE A 6 -3.11 -11.59 6.03
CA PHE A 6 -2.91 -10.27 6.66
C PHE A 6 -1.44 -9.83 6.86
N ASP A 7 -1.21 -8.53 6.66
CA ASP A 7 -0.01 -7.72 6.97
C ASP A 7 0.24 -7.55 8.50
N GLU A 8 0.22 -8.65 9.25
CA GLU A 8 0.39 -8.61 10.70
C GLU A 8 1.86 -8.47 11.09
N SER A 9 2.30 -7.24 11.41
CA SER A 9 3.65 -6.97 11.94
C SER A 9 3.88 -7.47 13.37
N PHE A 10 2.80 -7.74 14.11
CA PHE A 10 2.82 -8.36 15.42
C PHE A 10 1.46 -9.00 15.75
N LEU A 11 1.45 -9.93 16.71
CA LEU A 11 0.29 -10.64 17.21
C LEU A 11 0.38 -10.77 18.74
N GLU A 12 -0.73 -10.55 19.45
CA GLU A 12 -0.85 -10.83 20.88
C GLU A 12 -1.91 -11.91 21.13
N VAL A 13 -1.51 -13.01 21.75
CA VAL A 13 -2.39 -14.15 22.04
C VAL A 13 -2.44 -14.39 23.56
N PRO A 14 -3.62 -14.32 24.20
CA PRO A 14 -3.75 -14.65 25.62
C PRO A 14 -3.63 -16.16 25.84
N ILE A 15 -2.77 -16.55 26.78
CA ILE A 15 -2.66 -17.94 27.24
C ILE A 15 -3.48 -18.07 28.53
N ILE A 16 -4.50 -18.92 28.48
CA ILE A 16 -5.49 -19.09 29.56
C ILE A 16 -5.19 -20.37 30.34
N LYS A 17 -5.17 -20.26 31.66
CA LYS A 17 -5.08 -21.39 32.58
C LYS A 17 -5.94 -21.11 33.80
N ASN A 18 -6.74 -22.09 34.23
CA ASN A 18 -7.60 -21.99 35.40
C ASN A 18 -8.53 -20.74 35.39
N ASN A 19 -9.21 -20.47 34.27
CA ASN A 19 -10.09 -19.29 34.07
C ASN A 19 -9.41 -17.92 34.30
N LYS A 20 -8.09 -17.87 34.13
CA LYS A 20 -7.32 -16.65 34.18
C LYS A 20 -6.37 -16.59 32.98
N VAL A 21 -6.17 -15.41 32.43
CA VAL A 21 -5.07 -15.13 31.50
C VAL A 21 -3.78 -15.23 32.32
N GLU A 22 -3.01 -16.29 32.10
CA GLU A 22 -1.75 -16.58 32.80
C GLU A 22 -0.64 -15.65 32.29
N HIS A 23 -0.60 -15.42 30.97
CA HIS A 23 0.30 -14.50 30.29
C HIS A 23 -0.20 -14.22 28.87
N VAL A 24 0.39 -13.23 28.20
CA VAL A 24 0.16 -12.96 26.78
C VAL A 24 1.39 -13.38 25.98
N MET A 25 1.21 -14.17 24.94
CA MET A 25 2.26 -14.44 23.96
C MET A 25 2.27 -13.30 22.95
N PHE A 26 3.37 -12.55 22.94
CA PHE A 26 3.63 -11.54 21.93
C PHE A 26 4.49 -12.16 20.84
N VAL A 27 4.03 -12.06 19.60
CA VAL A 27 4.73 -12.51 18.42
C VAL A 27 5.01 -11.28 17.58
N LYS A 28 6.24 -11.07 17.15
CA LYS A 28 6.60 -9.97 16.26
C LYS A 28 7.40 -10.50 15.09
N ARG A 29 7.07 -10.04 13.89
CA ARG A 29 7.86 -10.30 12.70
C ARG A 29 8.76 -9.09 12.45
N ILE A 30 10.05 -9.33 12.27
CA ILE A 30 11.00 -8.34 11.72
C ILE A 30 11.65 -9.04 10.54
N ASP A 31 11.40 -8.50 9.34
CA ASP A 31 11.79 -9.11 8.07
C ASP A 31 11.35 -10.60 7.99
N ASN A 32 12.30 -11.52 7.91
CA ASN A 32 12.06 -12.96 7.83
C ASN A 32 12.17 -13.69 9.18
N THR A 33 12.34 -12.95 10.28
CA THR A 33 12.51 -13.55 11.61
C THR A 33 11.28 -13.29 12.47
N ILE A 34 10.74 -14.36 13.04
CA ILE A 34 9.63 -14.30 14.00
C ILE A 34 10.20 -14.40 15.41
N TYR A 35 9.83 -13.44 16.25
CA TYR A 35 10.23 -13.35 17.63
C TYR A 35 9.03 -13.66 18.51
N PHE A 36 9.21 -14.59 19.44
CA PHE A 36 8.23 -14.90 20.47
C PHE A 36 8.70 -14.29 21.78
N ARG A 37 7.79 -13.63 22.49
CA ARG A 37 8.02 -13.15 23.85
C ARG A 37 6.82 -13.49 24.71
N ARG A 38 7.09 -14.14 25.84
CA ARG A 38 6.11 -14.26 26.91
C ARG A 38 6.04 -12.94 27.67
N LYS A 39 4.89 -12.26 27.59
CA LYS A 39 4.57 -11.09 28.42
C LYS A 39 3.86 -11.56 29.69
N THR A 40 4.64 -11.79 30.74
CA THR A 40 4.15 -12.05 32.11
C THR A 40 4.06 -10.77 32.95
N ASP A 41 4.81 -9.74 32.54
CA ASP A 41 5.00 -8.44 33.20
C ASP A 41 4.06 -7.34 32.67
N ASP A 42 3.48 -7.54 31.49
CA ASP A 42 2.54 -6.60 30.86
C ASP A 42 1.14 -6.70 31.49
N ALA A 43 1.02 -6.10 32.67
CA ALA A 43 -0.24 -6.06 33.41
C ALA A 43 -1.38 -5.41 32.62
N SER A 44 -1.09 -4.59 31.61
CA SER A 44 -2.10 -3.91 30.79
C SER A 44 -2.72 -4.86 29.76
N SER A 45 -1.92 -5.56 28.97
CA SER A 45 -2.43 -6.57 28.02
C SER A 45 -3.11 -7.73 28.73
N ILE A 46 -2.55 -8.21 29.86
CA ILE A 46 -3.18 -9.27 30.67
C ILE A 46 -4.53 -8.80 31.22
N LYS A 47 -4.62 -7.58 31.78
CA LYS A 47 -5.90 -7.03 32.27
C LYS A 47 -6.91 -6.84 31.15
N PHE A 48 -6.45 -6.42 29.97
CA PHE A 48 -7.28 -6.27 28.78
C PHE A 48 -7.91 -7.61 28.38
N PHE A 49 -7.11 -8.65 28.13
CA PHE A 49 -7.65 -9.95 27.76
C PHE A 49 -8.45 -10.62 28.89
N GLN A 50 -8.06 -10.41 30.16
CA GLN A 50 -8.83 -10.89 31.31
C GLN A 50 -10.23 -10.25 31.36
N ALA A 51 -10.32 -8.95 31.06
CA ALA A 51 -11.60 -8.25 30.99
C ALA A 51 -12.42 -8.68 29.78
N LEU A 52 -11.78 -8.82 28.61
CA LEU A 52 -12.43 -9.22 27.37
C LEU A 52 -13.04 -10.62 27.44
N ILE A 53 -12.32 -11.57 28.06
CA ILE A 53 -12.67 -12.99 28.03
C ILE A 53 -13.57 -13.39 29.20
N PHE A 54 -13.38 -12.78 30.38
CA PHE A 54 -13.98 -13.28 31.63
C PHE A 54 -14.86 -12.28 32.39
N LYS A 55 -14.91 -10.99 32.02
CA LYS A 55 -15.83 -10.05 32.70
C LYS A 55 -17.16 -10.01 31.99
N ASP A 56 -18.22 -10.02 32.79
CA ASP A 56 -19.57 -9.73 32.31
C ASP A 56 -19.63 -8.31 31.75
N ARG A 57 -20.23 -8.20 30.57
CA ARG A 57 -20.10 -7.06 29.64
C ARG A 57 -20.65 -5.77 30.26
N ASP A 58 -21.63 -5.90 31.14
CA ASP A 58 -22.33 -4.79 31.82
C ASP A 58 -21.50 -4.13 32.93
N HIS A 59 -20.35 -4.71 33.30
CA HIS A 59 -19.49 -4.23 34.38
C HIS A 59 -18.21 -3.51 33.91
N LEU A 60 -18.03 -3.33 32.60
CA LEU A 60 -16.89 -2.59 32.03
C LEU A 60 -17.17 -1.07 32.09
N LYS A 61 -16.86 -0.43 33.23
CA LYS A 61 -16.85 1.04 33.33
C LYS A 61 -15.43 1.60 33.16
N PRO A 62 -15.18 2.56 32.25
CA PRO A 62 -13.89 3.22 32.15
C PRO A 62 -13.65 4.11 33.38
N LYS A 63 -12.47 4.01 34.01
CA LYS A 63 -11.96 5.04 34.91
C LYS A 63 -11.02 5.95 34.12
N PHE A 64 -11.44 7.18 33.88
CA PHE A 64 -10.57 8.23 33.36
C PHE A 64 -9.72 8.79 34.50
N GLN A 65 -8.39 8.74 34.36
CA GLN A 65 -7.49 9.61 35.13
C GLN A 65 -6.80 10.55 34.16
N ASN A 66 -7.22 11.82 34.18
CA ASN A 66 -6.49 12.89 33.53
C ASN A 66 -5.21 13.15 34.33
N THR A 67 -4.06 12.86 33.74
CA THR A 67 -2.77 13.37 34.22
C THR A 67 -2.20 14.28 33.15
N ASN A 68 -2.23 15.59 33.41
CA ASN A 68 -1.55 16.58 32.59
C ASN A 68 -0.05 16.49 32.89
N SER A 69 0.75 15.96 31.96
CA SER A 69 2.21 16.08 31.99
C SER A 69 2.68 16.95 30.84
N GLN A 70 3.40 18.03 31.15
CA GLN A 70 4.07 18.88 30.16
C GLN A 70 5.05 18.05 29.32
N LEU A 71 4.97 18.17 28.00
CA LEU A 71 5.84 17.46 27.06
C LEU A 71 7.24 18.11 27.04
N ALA A 72 8.26 17.33 27.43
CA ALA A 72 9.66 17.69 27.23
C ALA A 72 10.04 17.62 25.73
N ARG A 73 10.94 18.51 25.29
CA ARG A 73 11.44 18.58 23.90
C ARG A 73 12.03 17.23 23.45
N GLY A 74 11.65 16.75 22.27
CA GLY A 74 12.17 15.52 21.66
C GLY A 74 11.29 14.27 21.81
N MET A 75 10.00 14.43 22.13
CA MET A 75 9.03 13.34 22.12
C MET A 75 8.01 13.53 21.00
N THR A 76 7.76 12.47 20.23
CA THR A 76 6.66 12.39 19.27
C THR A 76 5.54 11.58 19.91
N CYS A 77 4.39 12.20 20.12
CA CYS A 77 3.20 11.51 20.60
C CYS A 77 2.29 11.20 19.41
N ILE A 78 1.94 9.93 19.27
CA ILE A 78 0.99 9.46 18.27
C ILE A 78 -0.30 9.12 19.03
N THR A 79 -1.35 9.90 18.77
CA THR A 79 -2.70 9.58 19.21
C THR A 79 -3.36 8.74 18.12
N ARG A 80 -3.77 7.53 18.48
CA ARG A 80 -4.55 6.65 17.62
C ARG A 80 -5.97 6.59 18.14
N GLU A 81 -6.92 6.87 17.27
CA GLU A 81 -8.33 6.58 17.51
C GLU A 81 -8.60 5.17 17.02
N VAL A 82 -9.20 4.36 17.87
CA VAL A 82 -9.66 3.02 17.51
C VAL A 82 -11.17 2.99 17.69
N ILE A 83 -11.85 2.69 16.60
CA ILE A 83 -13.31 2.64 16.54
C ILE A 83 -13.72 1.17 16.42
N TRP A 84 -14.49 0.71 17.39
CA TRP A 84 -15.14 -0.58 17.36
C TRP A 84 -16.58 -0.41 16.92
N THR A 85 -16.94 -1.03 15.80
CA THR A 85 -18.31 -1.07 15.29
C THR A 85 -18.80 -2.52 15.36
N TRP A 86 -19.85 -2.75 16.12
CA TRP A 86 -20.51 -4.05 16.22
C TRP A 86 -21.74 -4.07 15.31
N THR A 87 -21.79 -5.05 14.42
CA THR A 87 -22.92 -5.29 13.52
C THR A 87 -23.65 -6.56 13.90
N ASP A 88 -24.97 -6.56 13.70
CA ASP A 88 -25.78 -7.76 13.75
C ASP A 88 -25.29 -8.74 12.68
N THR A 89 -24.99 -9.96 13.09
CA THR A 89 -24.37 -10.97 12.21
C THR A 89 -25.32 -11.52 11.15
N VAL A 90 -26.63 -11.24 11.26
CA VAL A 90 -27.68 -11.73 10.35
C VAL A 90 -28.17 -10.60 9.45
N THR A 91 -28.42 -9.41 10.00
CA THR A 91 -28.97 -8.27 9.25
C THR A 91 -27.91 -7.28 8.79
N GLY A 92 -26.70 -7.33 9.35
CA GLY A 92 -25.62 -6.39 9.06
C GLY A 92 -25.84 -5.00 9.69
N GLU A 93 -26.90 -4.81 10.48
CA GLU A 93 -27.21 -3.52 11.10
C GLU A 93 -26.19 -3.16 12.18
N VAL A 94 -25.72 -1.91 12.20
CA VAL A 94 -24.78 -1.44 13.23
C VAL A 94 -25.52 -1.28 14.56
N LEU A 95 -25.24 -2.18 15.50
CA LEU A 95 -25.87 -2.23 16.81
C LEU A 95 -25.25 -1.23 17.79
N TYR A 96 -23.92 -1.07 17.72
CA TYR A 96 -23.19 -0.19 18.63
C TYR A 96 -21.82 0.19 18.07
N THR A 97 -21.45 1.46 18.24
CA THR A 97 -20.12 1.97 17.90
C THR A 97 -19.49 2.62 19.12
N GLN A 98 -18.24 2.29 19.40
CA GLN A 98 -17.46 2.94 20.46
C GLN A 98 -16.07 3.31 19.94
N SER A 99 -15.68 4.56 20.17
CA SER A 99 -14.32 5.02 19.94
C SER A 99 -13.54 5.11 21.25
N TYR A 100 -12.26 4.78 21.20
CA TYR A 100 -11.32 5.13 22.25
C TYR A 100 -10.02 5.67 21.65
N TYR A 101 -9.41 6.59 22.38
CA TYR A 101 -8.16 7.22 21.99
C TYR A 101 -7.04 6.64 22.84
N THR A 102 -6.00 6.14 22.18
CA THR A 102 -4.75 5.78 22.85
C THR A 102 -3.65 6.72 22.38
N THR A 103 -2.92 7.32 23.31
CA THR A 103 -1.80 8.21 22.97
C THR A 103 -0.52 7.56 23.44
N THR A 104 0.34 7.20 22.48
CA THR A 104 1.68 6.67 22.76
C THR A 104 2.71 7.73 22.43
N CYS A 105 3.47 8.15 23.42
CA CYS A 105 4.61 9.05 23.23
C CYS A 105 5.90 8.25 23.15
N VAL A 106 6.67 8.46 22.09
CA VAL A 106 8.02 7.89 21.91
C VAL A 106 9.04 9.02 21.88
N GLN A 107 10.15 8.81 22.60
CA GLN A 107 11.28 9.73 22.60
C GLN A 107 12.09 9.48 21.32
N THR A 108 12.41 10.52 20.55
CA THR A 108 13.25 10.36 19.35
C THR A 108 14.70 10.20 19.79
N GLY A 109 15.10 8.94 19.92
CA GLY A 109 16.43 8.54 20.35
C GLY A 109 16.36 7.12 20.88
N PHE A 110 16.83 6.18 20.06
CA PHE A 110 16.99 4.76 20.32
C PHE A 110 17.21 4.41 21.81
N GLU A 111 16.24 3.75 22.44
CA GLU A 111 16.53 2.75 23.47
C GLU A 111 16.18 1.39 22.86
N ILE A 112 17.23 0.61 22.56
CA ILE A 112 17.08 -0.82 22.34
C ILE A 112 16.65 -1.38 23.70
N PRO A 113 15.45 -1.97 23.84
CA PRO A 113 15.08 -2.62 25.08
C PRO A 113 16.08 -3.73 25.36
N SER A 114 16.61 -3.72 26.59
CA SER A 114 17.63 -4.62 27.10
C SER A 114 17.45 -6.07 26.67
N THR A 115 18.59 -6.64 26.27
CA THR A 115 18.88 -7.99 25.77
C THR A 115 18.35 -9.12 26.65
N CYS A 116 17.24 -9.74 26.27
CA CYS A 116 17.03 -11.20 26.43
C CYS A 116 15.84 -11.64 25.55
N LEU A 117 16.14 -12.28 24.43
CA LEU A 117 15.16 -12.93 23.55
C LEU A 117 15.60 -14.39 23.41
N ASP A 118 14.99 -15.28 24.18
CA ASP A 118 15.28 -16.72 24.20
C ASP A 118 14.13 -17.51 23.53
N PRO A 119 14.40 -18.43 22.60
CA PRO A 119 13.39 -19.31 21.99
C PRO A 119 12.62 -20.22 22.97
N SER A 120 13.10 -20.42 24.22
CA SER A 120 12.36 -21.19 25.23
C SER A 120 11.41 -20.33 26.10
N GLY A 121 11.51 -18.99 25.98
CA GLY A 121 10.65 -18.05 26.70
C GLY A 121 10.93 -17.96 28.21
N ASP A 122 12.09 -18.45 28.68
CA ASP A 122 12.45 -18.50 30.10
C ASP A 122 13.63 -17.57 30.39
N CYS A 123 13.34 -16.32 30.77
CA CYS A 123 14.35 -15.37 31.22
C CYS A 123 14.64 -15.63 32.72
N THR A 124 15.52 -16.58 33.03
CA THR A 124 16.04 -16.74 34.40
C THR A 124 17.25 -15.85 34.59
N GLY A 125 17.13 -14.90 35.53
CA GLY A 125 18.16 -13.91 35.83
C GLY A 125 19.44 -14.56 36.36
N GLY A 126 20.56 -14.31 35.68
CA GLY A 126 21.89 -14.72 36.10
C GLY A 126 22.94 -13.86 35.42
N SER A 127 23.70 -13.12 36.23
CA SER A 127 24.82 -12.27 35.81
C SER A 127 25.90 -13.08 35.08
N GLY A 128 26.29 -12.62 33.89
CA GLY A 128 27.56 -13.02 33.27
C GLY A 128 27.47 -13.23 31.77
N THR A 129 28.07 -12.31 31.02
CA THR A 129 28.38 -12.36 29.56
C THR A 129 27.20 -12.59 28.60
N PRO A 130 27.02 -11.74 27.57
CA PRO A 130 25.90 -11.87 26.64
C PRO A 130 26.01 -13.19 25.86
N PRO A 131 25.02 -14.09 25.95
CA PRO A 131 24.96 -15.24 25.07
C PRO A 131 24.58 -14.75 23.67
N VAL A 132 25.37 -15.17 22.69
CA VAL A 132 25.03 -15.06 21.27
C VAL A 132 23.87 -16.03 21.03
N GLY A 133 22.67 -15.53 20.73
CA GLY A 133 21.50 -16.35 20.40
C GLY A 133 20.45 -15.50 19.67
N GLY A 134 19.75 -15.94 18.65
CA GLY A 134 19.57 -17.29 18.10
C GLY A 134 18.17 -17.33 17.50
N GLY A 135 18.01 -16.81 16.28
CA GLY A 135 16.73 -16.80 15.56
C GLY A 135 16.47 -18.12 14.84
N TYR A 136 15.21 -18.57 14.82
CA TYR A 136 14.80 -19.67 13.93
C TYR A 136 14.72 -19.14 12.51
N THR A 137 15.69 -19.48 11.68
CA THR A 137 15.61 -19.32 10.23
C THR A 137 14.70 -20.42 9.68
N TYR A 138 13.63 -20.03 8.99
CA TYR A 138 12.87 -20.98 8.18
C TYR A 138 13.82 -21.67 7.17
N PRO A 139 13.76 -23.00 7.00
CA PRO A 139 14.42 -23.63 5.87
C PRO A 139 13.89 -23.01 4.59
N ILE A 140 14.82 -22.61 3.73
CA ILE A 140 14.60 -21.95 2.45
C ILE A 140 14.05 -22.99 1.48
N ASP A 141 12.82 -23.46 1.70
CA ASP A 141 12.05 -24.09 0.65
C ASP A 141 11.24 -22.97 -0.02
N GLU A 142 11.83 -22.46 -1.10
CA GLU A 142 11.25 -21.62 -2.17
C GLU A 142 9.98 -20.82 -1.78
N GLN A 143 10.13 -19.78 -0.96
CA GLN A 143 9.23 -18.63 -1.16
C GLN A 143 9.59 -18.02 -2.52
N PRO A 144 8.61 -17.81 -3.43
CA PRO A 144 8.89 -17.04 -4.63
C PRO A 144 9.39 -15.67 -4.17
N THR A 145 10.64 -15.35 -4.52
CA THR A 145 11.18 -13.99 -4.38
C THR A 145 10.20 -13.06 -5.08
N GLU A 146 9.67 -12.06 -4.37
CA GLU A 146 8.78 -11.10 -5.01
C GLU A 146 9.50 -10.49 -6.22
N PRO A 147 8.85 -10.49 -7.40
CA PRO A 147 9.52 -10.07 -8.62
C PRO A 147 9.95 -8.62 -8.49
N GLN A 148 11.18 -8.32 -8.91
CA GLN A 148 11.65 -6.93 -8.99
C GLN A 148 10.78 -6.14 -9.98
N PRO A 149 10.68 -4.80 -9.88
CA PRO A 149 9.86 -3.97 -10.78
C PRO A 149 9.97 -4.31 -12.27
N CYS A 150 11.18 -4.61 -12.75
CA CYS A 150 11.43 -5.00 -14.14
C CYS A 150 10.87 -6.39 -14.50
N GLU A 151 10.76 -7.31 -13.53
CA GLU A 151 10.17 -8.63 -13.67
C GLU A 151 8.64 -8.56 -13.65
N LYS A 152 8.08 -7.63 -12.88
CA LYS A 152 6.61 -7.43 -12.76
C LYS A 152 5.94 -7.14 -14.11
N ILE A 153 6.62 -6.45 -15.03
CA ILE A 153 6.05 -6.12 -16.35
C ILE A 153 6.15 -7.24 -17.39
N GLN A 154 6.85 -8.35 -17.12
CA GLN A 154 7.16 -9.34 -18.15
C GLN A 154 5.91 -10.07 -18.65
N ALA A 155 5.04 -10.51 -17.72
CA ALA A 155 3.86 -11.30 -18.06
C ALA A 155 2.74 -10.47 -18.70
N VAL A 156 2.50 -9.25 -18.21
CA VAL A 156 1.39 -8.40 -18.67
C VAL A 156 1.88 -7.22 -19.48
N GLY A 157 2.82 -6.43 -18.94
CA GLY A 157 3.28 -5.19 -19.58
C GLY A 157 3.96 -5.37 -20.93
N LYS A 158 4.67 -6.49 -21.15
CA LYS A 158 5.34 -6.85 -22.40
C LYS A 158 4.53 -7.79 -23.30
N ASP A 159 3.33 -8.21 -22.86
CA ASP A 159 2.45 -9.03 -23.68
C ASP A 159 2.06 -8.31 -24.98
N SER A 160 1.89 -9.09 -26.05
CA SER A 160 1.58 -8.54 -27.37
C SER A 160 0.25 -7.77 -27.41
N VAL A 161 -0.76 -8.21 -26.66
CA VAL A 161 -2.07 -7.52 -26.55
C VAL A 161 -1.90 -6.20 -25.83
N THR A 162 -1.22 -6.18 -24.68
CA THR A 162 -0.94 -4.94 -23.94
C THR A 162 -0.18 -3.94 -24.80
N LYS A 163 0.88 -4.39 -25.47
CA LYS A 163 1.68 -3.55 -26.36
C LYS A 163 0.87 -2.99 -27.52
N ASN A 164 0.06 -3.82 -28.18
CA ASN A 164 -0.79 -3.38 -29.29
C ASN A 164 -1.84 -2.38 -28.81
N SER A 165 -2.42 -2.58 -27.63
CA SER A 165 -3.36 -1.64 -27.00
C SER A 165 -2.70 -0.31 -26.66
N MET A 166 -1.49 -0.31 -26.07
CA MET A 166 -0.71 0.90 -25.83
C MET A 166 -0.34 1.63 -27.13
N LYS A 167 0.04 0.89 -28.20
CA LYS A 167 0.27 1.48 -29.53
C LYS A 167 -1.00 2.09 -30.11
N ASN A 168 -2.16 1.46 -29.92
CA ASN A 168 -3.44 2.04 -30.31
C ASN A 168 -3.71 3.36 -29.55
N LEU A 169 -3.58 3.35 -28.22
CA LEU A 169 -3.70 4.53 -27.35
C LEU A 169 -2.80 5.68 -27.83
N LYS A 170 -1.57 5.37 -28.24
CA LYS A 170 -0.64 6.37 -28.81
C LYS A 170 -1.19 7.05 -30.06
N THR A 171 -1.92 6.34 -30.92
CA THR A 171 -2.58 6.98 -32.08
C THR A 171 -3.75 7.88 -31.67
N LYS A 172 -4.30 7.70 -30.47
CA LYS A 172 -5.45 8.46 -29.94
C LYS A 172 -5.06 9.73 -29.19
N THR A 173 -3.78 9.98 -28.95
CA THR A 173 -3.33 11.23 -28.29
C THR A 173 -3.61 12.49 -29.12
N ASN A 174 -3.91 12.32 -30.42
CA ASN A 174 -4.33 13.40 -31.33
C ASN A 174 -5.86 13.62 -31.37
N ASP A 175 -6.64 12.86 -30.59
CA ASP A 175 -8.09 13.06 -30.44
C ASP A 175 -8.37 14.25 -29.49
N ASN A 176 -9.64 14.48 -29.15
CA ASN A 176 -10.08 15.53 -28.22
C ASN A 176 -10.68 14.97 -26.92
N LYS A 177 -10.39 13.71 -26.62
CA LYS A 177 -10.86 12.97 -25.44
C LYS A 177 -9.88 11.85 -25.11
N GLU A 178 -9.93 11.39 -23.87
CA GLU A 178 -9.15 10.23 -23.43
C GLU A 178 -9.80 8.91 -23.84
N HIS A 179 -8.98 7.88 -23.95
CA HIS A 179 -9.40 6.51 -24.24
C HIS A 179 -8.70 5.57 -23.25
N ALA A 180 -9.33 4.48 -22.84
CA ALA A 180 -8.76 3.53 -21.89
C ALA A 180 -9.14 2.07 -22.14
N TYR A 181 -8.18 1.15 -22.05
CA TYR A 181 -8.43 -0.30 -22.01
C TYR A 181 -8.35 -0.82 -20.58
N PHE A 182 -9.24 -1.77 -20.29
CA PHE A 182 -9.03 -2.75 -19.23
C PHE A 182 -8.59 -4.06 -19.87
N LEU A 183 -7.50 -4.62 -19.36
CA LEU A 183 -7.00 -5.91 -19.80
C LEU A 183 -7.33 -6.96 -18.73
N TRP A 184 -7.77 -8.14 -19.15
CA TRP A 184 -8.04 -9.27 -18.27
C TRP A 184 -7.29 -10.50 -18.77
N GLN A 185 -7.22 -11.52 -17.93
CA GLN A 185 -6.55 -12.77 -18.25
C GLN A 185 -7.57 -13.90 -18.34
N ASP A 186 -7.61 -14.59 -19.47
CA ASP A 186 -8.51 -15.72 -19.65
C ASP A 186 -8.08 -16.95 -18.83
N ASN A 187 -8.94 -17.98 -18.81
CA ASN A 187 -8.66 -19.21 -18.06
C ASN A 187 -7.43 -19.97 -18.58
N SER A 188 -6.95 -19.66 -19.79
CA SER A 188 -5.74 -20.24 -20.37
C SER A 188 -4.50 -19.39 -20.08
N GLY A 189 -4.64 -18.29 -19.36
CA GLY A 189 -3.55 -17.40 -19.00
C GLY A 189 -3.24 -16.33 -20.06
N ASN A 190 -4.00 -16.24 -21.15
CA ASN A 190 -3.72 -15.23 -22.18
C ASN A 190 -4.33 -13.89 -21.80
N ILE A 191 -3.60 -12.82 -22.10
CA ILE A 191 -4.10 -11.46 -21.93
C ILE A 191 -5.10 -11.18 -23.04
N GLN A 192 -6.26 -10.69 -22.63
CA GLN A 192 -7.32 -10.24 -23.50
C GLN A 192 -7.56 -8.75 -23.24
N ASN A 193 -8.01 -8.04 -24.28
CA ASN A 193 -8.46 -6.68 -24.14
C ASN A 193 -9.98 -6.63 -24.30
N ASP A 194 -10.64 -5.88 -23.43
CA ASP A 194 -12.00 -5.41 -23.71
C ASP A 194 -11.94 -3.93 -24.07
N ILE A 195 -12.68 -3.57 -25.10
CA ILE A 195 -12.85 -2.18 -25.57
C ILE A 195 -13.61 -1.39 -24.50
N TYR A 196 -13.43 -0.08 -24.30
CA TYR A 196 -12.35 0.90 -24.48
C TYR A 196 -13.04 2.21 -24.06
N GLY A 197 -13.10 2.48 -22.75
CA GLY A 197 -13.87 3.61 -22.23
C GLY A 197 -13.36 4.91 -22.86
N THR A 198 -14.26 5.77 -23.32
CA THR A 198 -13.86 7.12 -23.76
C THR A 198 -14.26 8.14 -22.72
N GLY A 199 -13.38 9.10 -22.47
CA GLY A 199 -13.71 10.31 -21.74
C GLY A 199 -14.75 11.16 -22.49
N PRO A 200 -15.41 12.09 -21.78
CA PRO A 200 -16.17 13.15 -22.43
C PRO A 200 -15.26 14.00 -23.33
N VAL A 201 -15.84 14.59 -24.37
CA VAL A 201 -15.10 15.47 -25.29
C VAL A 201 -14.63 16.72 -24.54
N GLY A 202 -13.33 17.00 -24.62
CA GLY A 202 -12.73 18.18 -23.99
C GLY A 202 -12.52 18.08 -22.48
N GLU A 203 -12.81 16.92 -21.88
CA GLU A 203 -12.57 16.65 -20.46
C GLU A 203 -11.40 15.68 -20.29
N ALA A 204 -10.59 15.95 -19.26
CA ALA A 204 -9.55 15.02 -18.81
C ALA A 204 -10.19 13.86 -18.05
N GLY A 205 -9.74 12.65 -18.33
CA GLY A 205 -10.18 11.43 -17.66
C GLY A 205 -11.19 10.57 -18.44
N VAL A 206 -11.24 9.31 -18.05
CA VAL A 206 -12.19 8.30 -18.53
C VAL A 206 -13.08 7.86 -17.38
N ARG A 207 -14.38 7.72 -17.63
CA ARG A 207 -15.30 7.15 -16.64
C ARG A 207 -15.16 5.64 -16.65
N VAL A 208 -14.54 5.13 -15.59
CA VAL A 208 -14.36 3.71 -15.36
C VAL A 208 -15.49 3.18 -14.48
N GLN A 209 -16.11 2.08 -14.89
CA GLN A 209 -16.99 1.28 -14.04
C GLN A 209 -16.56 -0.17 -14.15
N PHE A 210 -16.42 -0.83 -13.01
CA PHE A 210 -16.21 -2.27 -12.93
C PHE A 210 -17.18 -2.87 -11.92
N ASN A 211 -17.62 -4.09 -12.19
CA ASN A 211 -18.56 -4.83 -11.36
C ASN A 211 -17.84 -5.52 -10.20
N ALA A 212 -18.61 -5.88 -9.17
CA ALA A 212 -18.10 -6.69 -8.08
C ALA A 212 -17.64 -8.06 -8.62
N GLY A 213 -16.37 -8.40 -8.36
CA GLY A 213 -15.76 -9.65 -8.81
C GLY A 213 -14.94 -9.53 -10.10
N ASP A 214 -14.96 -8.38 -10.78
CA ASP A 214 -14.09 -8.14 -11.93
C ASP A 214 -12.62 -8.19 -11.50
N LYS A 215 -11.76 -8.77 -12.35
CA LYS A 215 -10.33 -8.97 -12.09
C LYS A 215 -9.52 -8.58 -13.30
N PHE A 216 -8.83 -7.45 -13.21
CA PHE A 216 -8.04 -6.89 -14.30
C PHE A 216 -6.56 -7.18 -14.13
N ALA A 217 -5.91 -7.53 -15.23
CA ALA A 217 -4.46 -7.66 -15.35
C ALA A 217 -3.80 -6.28 -15.60
N ALA A 218 -4.50 -5.35 -16.25
CA ALA A 218 -3.99 -4.00 -16.44
C ALA A 218 -5.12 -2.97 -16.63
N PHE A 219 -4.78 -1.71 -16.33
CA PHE A 219 -5.55 -0.54 -16.73
C PHE A 219 -4.63 0.40 -17.51
N ILE A 220 -4.98 0.74 -18.74
CA ILE A 220 -4.14 1.60 -19.59
C ILE A 220 -4.98 2.67 -20.27
N HIS A 221 -4.49 3.91 -20.32
CA HIS A 221 -5.22 5.02 -20.94
C HIS A 221 -4.33 6.01 -21.70
N SER A 222 -4.96 6.95 -22.40
CA SER A 222 -4.28 7.96 -23.21
C SER A 222 -4.69 9.34 -22.76
N HIS A 223 -3.72 10.21 -22.59
CA HIS A 223 -3.92 11.64 -22.57
C HIS A 223 -3.99 12.18 -24.00
N TYR A 224 -4.79 13.21 -24.23
CA TYR A 224 -4.88 13.89 -25.53
C TYR A 224 -4.22 15.27 -25.50
N GLN A 225 -3.92 15.82 -26.67
CA GLN A 225 -3.22 17.09 -26.80
C GLN A 225 -4.15 18.27 -26.44
N ALA A 226 -3.97 18.85 -25.24
CA ALA A 226 -4.64 20.09 -24.83
C ALA A 226 -3.79 20.92 -23.82
N SER A 227 -4.23 22.14 -23.50
CA SER A 227 -3.43 23.05 -22.67
C SER A 227 -3.37 22.69 -21.18
N GLN A 228 -4.30 21.86 -20.69
CA GLN A 228 -4.46 21.53 -19.27
C GLN A 228 -4.33 20.03 -18.98
N ILE A 229 -3.74 19.27 -19.90
CA ILE A 229 -3.52 17.83 -19.74
C ILE A 229 -2.08 17.57 -19.29
N LEU A 230 -1.91 16.61 -18.38
CA LEU A 230 -0.61 16.27 -17.81
C LEU A 230 0.26 15.46 -18.78
N SER A 231 1.57 15.62 -18.66
CA SER A 231 2.56 14.85 -19.44
C SER A 231 2.87 13.47 -18.86
N THR A 232 2.30 13.13 -17.71
CA THR A 232 2.40 11.85 -16.98
C THR A 232 1.07 11.58 -16.27
N PHE A 233 0.99 10.57 -15.40
CA PHE A 233 -0.19 10.25 -14.60
C PHE A 233 -0.76 11.47 -13.84
N SER A 234 -2.07 11.51 -13.68
CA SER A 234 -2.81 12.44 -12.83
C SER A 234 -3.00 11.89 -11.42
N PHE A 235 -3.44 12.74 -10.48
CA PHE A 235 -3.80 12.26 -9.15
C PHE A 235 -5.02 11.32 -9.19
N ASP A 236 -5.98 11.58 -10.08
CA ASP A 236 -7.16 10.73 -10.26
C ASP A 236 -6.80 9.33 -10.78
N ASP A 237 -5.68 9.17 -11.48
CA ASP A 237 -5.15 7.85 -11.84
C ASP A 237 -4.74 7.06 -10.58
N PHE A 238 -4.13 7.72 -9.58
CA PHE A 238 -3.82 7.07 -8.30
C PHE A 238 -5.09 6.68 -7.55
N ILE A 239 -6.11 7.54 -7.54
CA ILE A 239 -7.39 7.22 -6.91
C ILE A 239 -8.04 6.03 -7.61
N THR A 240 -7.93 5.94 -8.94
CA THR A 240 -8.40 4.77 -9.70
C THR A 240 -7.68 3.50 -9.24
N LEU A 241 -6.35 3.53 -9.12
CA LEU A 241 -5.58 2.38 -8.62
C LEU A 241 -5.90 2.02 -7.17
N CYS A 242 -6.04 3.00 -6.30
CA CYS A 242 -6.42 2.81 -4.90
C CYS A 242 -7.82 2.20 -4.80
N THR A 243 -8.74 2.60 -5.67
CA THR A 243 -10.08 2.02 -5.77
C THR A 243 -10.00 0.57 -6.25
N MET A 244 -9.17 0.27 -7.26
CA MET A 244 -9.01 -1.09 -7.76
C MET A 244 -8.48 -2.05 -6.69
N ILE A 245 -7.48 -1.65 -5.88
CA ILE A 245 -7.00 -2.51 -4.78
C ILE A 245 -8.04 -2.66 -3.67
N GLN A 246 -8.71 -1.57 -3.28
CA GLN A 246 -9.74 -1.60 -2.22
C GLN A 246 -10.94 -2.47 -2.58
N HIS A 247 -11.32 -2.50 -3.85
CA HIS A 247 -12.39 -3.35 -4.37
C HIS A 247 -11.92 -4.73 -4.81
N ASN A 248 -10.66 -5.08 -4.57
CA ASN A 248 -10.07 -6.35 -4.99
C ASN A 248 -10.27 -6.58 -6.51
N ALA A 249 -10.13 -5.53 -7.33
CA ALA A 249 -10.28 -5.58 -8.79
C ALA A 249 -8.96 -5.88 -9.52
N ILE A 250 -7.85 -5.95 -8.81
CA ILE A 250 -6.55 -6.36 -9.35
C ILE A 250 -6.48 -7.89 -9.36
N LYS A 251 -6.14 -8.47 -10.52
CA LYS A 251 -6.01 -9.92 -10.71
C LYS A 251 -4.80 -10.48 -9.96
N ASP A 252 -3.64 -9.86 -10.14
CA ASP A 252 -2.38 -10.24 -9.52
C ASP A 252 -1.50 -8.99 -9.33
N VAL A 253 -1.23 -8.62 -8.08
CA VAL A 253 -0.44 -7.44 -7.72
C VAL A 253 1.02 -7.53 -8.18
N ASN A 254 1.54 -8.73 -8.44
CA ASN A 254 2.92 -8.94 -8.87
C ASN A 254 3.13 -8.76 -10.36
N THR A 255 2.05 -8.78 -11.15
CA THR A 255 2.12 -8.64 -12.62
C THR A 255 1.26 -7.50 -13.15
N PHE A 256 0.44 -6.88 -12.30
CA PHE A 256 -0.42 -5.77 -12.68
C PHE A 256 0.38 -4.53 -13.10
N ILE A 257 -0.09 -3.88 -14.16
CA ILE A 257 0.43 -2.60 -14.64
C ILE A 257 -0.71 -1.60 -14.81
N ALA A 258 -0.47 -0.36 -14.40
CA ALA A 258 -1.24 0.79 -14.87
C ALA A 258 -0.44 1.49 -15.95
N GLY A 259 -1.03 1.91 -17.07
CA GLY A 259 -0.28 2.53 -18.16
C GLY A 259 -0.90 3.82 -18.64
N VAL A 260 -0.05 4.76 -19.04
CA VAL A 260 -0.51 5.99 -19.68
C VAL A 260 0.36 6.32 -20.90
N VAL A 261 -0.29 6.70 -22.00
CA VAL A 261 0.37 7.29 -23.16
C VAL A 261 0.00 8.76 -23.26
N THR A 262 1.01 9.62 -23.43
CA THR A 262 0.79 11.07 -23.50
C THR A 262 1.45 11.64 -24.76
N PRO A 263 0.90 12.71 -25.37
CA PRO A 263 1.51 13.36 -26.53
C PRO A 263 2.73 14.23 -26.14
N TYR A 264 2.97 14.42 -24.84
CA TYR A 264 4.00 15.30 -24.33
C TYR A 264 5.32 14.55 -24.13
N GLY A 265 6.41 15.17 -24.53
CA GLY A 265 7.74 14.56 -24.53
C GLY A 265 8.29 14.39 -25.94
N SER A 266 9.62 14.39 -26.04
CA SER A 266 10.34 14.26 -27.31
C SER A 266 10.82 12.82 -27.50
N PRO A 267 10.75 12.24 -28.72
CA PRO A 267 10.34 12.87 -29.98
C PRO A 267 8.85 12.70 -30.37
N GLN A 268 8.10 11.79 -29.75
CA GLN A 268 6.71 11.47 -30.16
C GLN A 268 5.81 11.16 -28.95
N GLY A 269 5.95 11.95 -27.87
CA GLY A 269 5.23 11.72 -26.62
C GLY A 269 5.85 10.61 -25.76
N ASN A 270 5.35 10.48 -24.53
CA ASN A 270 5.86 9.53 -23.55
C ASN A 270 4.87 8.37 -23.29
N GLN A 271 5.41 7.26 -22.80
CA GLN A 271 4.66 6.07 -22.42
C GLN A 271 5.18 5.63 -21.05
N TYR A 272 4.29 5.44 -20.09
CA TYR A 272 4.66 5.04 -18.75
C TYR A 272 3.87 3.84 -18.28
N TYR A 273 4.51 3.05 -17.42
CA TYR A 273 3.81 2.11 -16.54
C TYR A 273 4.02 2.53 -15.09
N MET A 274 2.96 2.42 -14.30
CA MET A 274 2.98 2.35 -12.85
C MET A 274 2.95 0.87 -12.47
N VAL A 275 3.88 0.44 -11.62
CA VAL A 275 3.90 -0.92 -11.07
C VAL A 275 3.77 -0.86 -9.56
N ILE A 276 3.13 -1.88 -8.99
CA ILE A 276 3.08 -2.08 -7.54
C ILE A 276 4.36 -2.80 -7.15
N ASP A 277 5.33 -2.07 -6.61
CA ASP A 277 6.61 -2.62 -6.17
C ASP A 277 6.45 -3.32 -4.81
N ASP A 278 5.81 -2.64 -3.86
CA ASP A 278 5.54 -3.14 -2.51
C ASP A 278 4.01 -3.13 -2.26
N PRO A 279 3.34 -4.29 -2.33
CA PRO A 279 1.89 -4.38 -2.17
C PRO A 279 1.39 -3.89 -0.80
N SER A 280 2.14 -4.14 0.28
CA SER A 280 1.76 -3.73 1.63
C SER A 280 1.83 -2.22 1.77
N LYS A 281 2.87 -1.57 1.24
CA LYS A 281 2.95 -0.10 1.19
C LYS A 281 1.85 0.51 0.34
N PHE A 282 1.55 -0.10 -0.82
CA PHE A 282 0.48 0.39 -1.68
C PHE A 282 -0.89 0.24 -1.03
N ALA A 283 -1.17 -0.87 -0.35
CA ALA A 283 -2.40 -1.05 0.43
C ALA A 283 -2.52 0.00 1.57
N ASN A 284 -1.42 0.25 2.29
CA ASN A 284 -1.37 1.30 3.32
C ASN A 284 -1.63 2.69 2.74
N PHE A 285 -1.01 3.03 1.61
CA PHE A 285 -1.25 4.29 0.90
C PHE A 285 -2.72 4.40 0.47
N ALA A 286 -3.26 3.37 -0.17
CA ALA A 286 -4.66 3.34 -0.63
C ALA A 286 -5.65 3.50 0.53
N SER A 287 -5.41 2.85 1.67
CA SER A 287 -6.30 2.89 2.83
C SER A 287 -6.55 4.29 3.40
N GLN A 288 -5.63 5.24 3.16
CA GLN A 288 -5.79 6.63 3.63
C GLN A 288 -6.96 7.34 2.95
N PHE A 289 -7.34 6.90 1.74
CA PHE A 289 -8.40 7.53 0.96
C PHE A 289 -9.79 6.94 1.21
N PHE A 290 -9.92 5.91 2.07
CA PHE A 290 -11.20 5.25 2.30
C PHE A 290 -11.54 5.16 3.79
N ILE A 291 -12.69 5.71 4.15
CA ILE A 291 -13.27 5.59 5.49
C ILE A 291 -14.47 4.65 5.40
N ASN A 292 -14.41 3.52 6.13
CA ASN A 292 -15.43 2.47 6.07
C ASN A 292 -15.69 1.95 4.64
N GLY A 293 -14.64 1.90 3.81
CA GLY A 293 -14.74 1.46 2.42
C GLY A 293 -15.33 2.48 1.44
N VAL A 294 -15.60 3.72 1.88
CA VAL A 294 -16.09 4.81 1.04
C VAL A 294 -14.97 5.83 0.84
N TYR A 295 -14.80 6.31 -0.39
CA TYR A 295 -13.81 7.33 -0.71
C TYR A 295 -14.03 8.61 0.11
N ASP A 296 -13.03 9.00 0.90
CA ASP A 296 -13.01 10.25 1.62
C ASP A 296 -12.46 11.37 0.72
N LYS A 297 -13.40 12.14 0.20
CA LYS A 297 -13.11 13.27 -0.69
C LYS A 297 -12.17 14.29 -0.04
N SER A 298 -12.26 14.49 1.28
CA SER A 298 -11.44 15.51 1.96
C SER A 298 -9.96 15.15 1.98
N THR A 299 -9.63 13.89 2.30
CA THR A 299 -8.25 13.38 2.20
C THR A 299 -7.77 13.35 0.74
N GLY A 300 -8.63 12.92 -0.19
CA GLY A 300 -8.32 12.96 -1.62
C GLY A 300 -7.94 14.36 -2.11
N GLU A 301 -8.75 15.37 -1.79
CA GLU A 301 -8.48 16.78 -2.13
C GLU A 301 -7.18 17.30 -1.49
N PHE A 302 -6.87 16.90 -0.25
CA PHE A 302 -5.61 17.27 0.40
C PHE A 302 -4.39 16.74 -0.37
N PHE A 303 -4.39 15.46 -0.73
CA PHE A 303 -3.28 14.87 -1.52
C PHE A 303 -3.22 15.43 -2.94
N ASN A 304 -4.37 15.64 -3.58
CA ASN A 304 -4.43 16.24 -4.92
C ASN A 304 -3.78 17.64 -4.92
N ASN A 305 -4.08 18.46 -3.92
CA ASN A 305 -3.46 19.79 -3.80
C ASN A 305 -1.93 19.73 -3.67
N ILE A 306 -1.40 18.74 -2.95
CA ILE A 306 0.06 18.53 -2.85
C ILE A 306 0.63 18.02 -4.18
N TYR A 307 -0.10 17.14 -4.86
CA TYR A 307 0.25 16.61 -6.17
C TYR A 307 0.34 17.73 -7.20
N ASP A 308 -0.72 18.53 -7.36
CA ASP A 308 -0.84 19.61 -8.34
C ASP A 308 0.20 20.74 -8.15
N GLN A 309 0.65 20.97 -6.92
CA GLN A 309 1.75 21.90 -6.65
C GLN A 309 3.10 21.42 -7.22
N ARG A 310 3.23 20.13 -7.53
CA ARG A 310 4.47 19.49 -7.96
C ARG A 310 4.39 19.00 -9.39
N VAL A 311 3.34 18.26 -9.74
CA VAL A 311 3.07 17.72 -11.07
C VAL A 311 1.92 18.51 -11.66
N ASN A 312 2.18 19.26 -12.73
CA ASN A 312 1.15 20.08 -13.36
C ASN A 312 1.42 20.30 -14.85
N TYR A 313 0.43 20.80 -15.59
CA TYR A 313 0.49 20.98 -17.05
C TYR A 313 1.46 22.08 -17.52
N LYS A 314 1.94 22.93 -16.61
CA LYS A 314 2.91 24.00 -16.95
C LYS A 314 4.36 23.50 -16.92
N ASN A 315 4.61 22.39 -16.24
CA ASN A 315 5.93 21.78 -16.18
C ASN A 315 6.26 21.09 -17.50
N THR A 316 7.56 21.00 -17.81
CA THR A 316 8.05 20.10 -18.85
C THR A 316 7.82 18.63 -18.48
N ALA A 317 7.83 17.74 -19.46
CA ALA A 317 7.67 16.31 -19.22
C ALA A 317 8.72 15.74 -18.25
N THR A 318 9.98 16.16 -18.38
CA THR A 318 11.07 15.72 -17.48
C THR A 318 10.92 16.25 -16.06
N GLU A 319 10.40 17.48 -15.88
CA GLU A 319 10.07 18.00 -14.56
C GLU A 319 8.94 17.20 -13.91
N ASN A 320 7.89 16.87 -14.67
CA ASN A 320 6.80 16.04 -14.17
C ASN A 320 7.25 14.62 -13.83
N GLU A 321 8.13 13.99 -14.63
CA GLU A 321 8.75 12.69 -14.27
C GLU A 321 9.47 12.76 -12.93
N LYS A 322 10.32 13.77 -12.73
CA LYS A 322 11.04 13.98 -11.48
C LYS A 322 10.10 14.22 -10.31
N ASN A 323 9.10 15.07 -10.49
CA ASN A 323 8.15 15.43 -9.45
C ASN A 323 7.21 14.28 -9.08
N LEU A 324 6.85 13.45 -10.06
CA LEU A 324 6.09 12.23 -9.83
C LEU A 324 6.92 11.22 -9.04
N VAL A 325 8.15 10.91 -9.44
CA VAL A 325 9.03 9.99 -8.67
C VAL A 325 9.28 10.53 -7.25
N ASN A 326 9.43 11.85 -7.09
CA ASN A 326 9.50 12.48 -5.77
C ASN A 326 8.26 12.20 -4.92
N PHE A 327 7.07 12.33 -5.52
CA PHE A 327 5.81 12.12 -4.85
C PHE A 327 5.67 10.66 -4.38
N LEU A 328 5.94 9.69 -5.26
CA LEU A 328 5.88 8.26 -4.94
C LEU A 328 6.75 7.90 -3.73
N GLN A 329 7.97 8.46 -3.67
CA GLN A 329 8.90 8.22 -2.57
C GLN A 329 8.54 8.98 -1.29
N LEU A 330 8.10 10.24 -1.41
CA LEU A 330 7.77 11.08 -0.25
C LEU A 330 6.61 10.48 0.56
N PHE A 331 5.64 9.89 -0.14
CA PHE A 331 4.47 9.27 0.46
C PHE A 331 4.59 7.75 0.64
N ASP A 332 5.77 7.20 0.38
CA ASP A 332 6.07 5.76 0.48
C ASP A 332 4.97 4.89 -0.14
N THR A 333 4.55 5.23 -1.36
CA THR A 333 3.30 4.73 -1.95
C THR A 333 3.33 3.25 -2.32
N GLY A 334 4.50 2.59 -2.26
CA GLY A 334 4.70 1.23 -2.78
C GLY A 334 4.59 1.13 -4.31
N LEU A 335 4.47 2.26 -5.02
CA LEU A 335 4.40 2.32 -6.47
C LEU A 335 5.72 2.79 -7.07
N GLN A 336 6.04 2.31 -8.26
CA GLN A 336 7.19 2.75 -9.03
C GLN A 336 6.81 3.11 -10.47
N LEU A 337 7.53 4.09 -11.02
CA LEU A 337 7.30 4.61 -12.36
C LEU A 337 8.32 4.02 -13.35
N MET A 338 7.82 3.47 -14.44
CA MET A 338 8.61 2.98 -15.55
C MET A 338 8.31 3.80 -16.81
N LYS A 339 9.32 3.99 -17.65
CA LYS A 339 9.24 4.68 -18.93
C LYS A 339 9.54 3.72 -20.07
N GLY A 340 8.64 3.69 -21.04
CA GLY A 340 8.81 2.95 -22.29
C GLY A 340 9.58 3.77 -23.33
N ASP A 341 10.25 3.08 -24.24
CA ASP A 341 10.69 3.68 -25.48
C ASP A 341 9.52 3.89 -26.45
N ASN A 342 9.80 4.59 -27.56
CA ASN A 342 8.79 4.97 -28.54
C ASN A 342 7.94 3.79 -29.05
N GLU A 343 8.59 2.63 -29.20
CA GLU A 343 8.02 1.41 -29.75
C GLU A 343 7.47 0.46 -28.69
N MET A 344 7.59 0.81 -27.41
CA MET A 344 7.23 -0.02 -26.25
C MET A 344 7.91 -1.39 -26.29
N ASN A 345 9.11 -1.44 -26.87
CA ASN A 345 10.00 -2.60 -26.88
C ASN A 345 10.86 -2.64 -25.62
N ASN A 346 11.26 -1.46 -25.16
CA ASN A 346 12.24 -1.28 -24.12
C ASN A 346 11.65 -0.47 -22.99
N TRP A 347 11.89 -0.91 -21.76
CA TRP A 347 11.37 -0.23 -20.56
C TRP A 347 12.52 0.10 -19.61
N SER A 348 12.39 1.22 -18.91
CA SER A 348 13.34 1.62 -17.88
C SER A 348 12.61 2.06 -16.62
N LEU A 349 13.01 1.52 -15.48
CA LEU A 349 12.57 1.98 -14.18
C LEU A 349 13.18 3.37 -13.91
N LEU A 350 12.35 4.34 -13.53
CA LEU A 350 12.80 5.68 -13.14
C LEU A 350 13.02 5.73 -11.64
N THR A 351 14.28 5.80 -11.21
CA THR A 351 14.65 5.92 -9.80
C THR A 351 15.51 7.15 -9.54
N LYS A 352 15.72 7.51 -8.28
CA LYS A 352 16.68 8.55 -7.90
C LYS A 352 18.04 7.95 -7.62
N ASN A 353 19.08 8.60 -8.11
CA ASN A 353 20.42 8.40 -7.60
C ASN A 353 20.63 9.16 -6.26
N ASN A 354 21.79 8.94 -5.64
CA ASN A 354 22.17 9.57 -4.36
C ASN A 354 22.17 11.11 -4.39
N ASN A 355 22.21 11.72 -5.58
CA ASN A 355 22.18 13.17 -5.78
C ASN A 355 20.76 13.70 -6.04
N GLY A 356 19.73 12.86 -5.89
CA GLY A 356 18.34 13.22 -6.12
C GLY A 356 17.95 13.44 -7.58
N THR A 357 18.81 13.02 -8.52
CA THR A 357 18.55 13.08 -9.96
C THR A 357 17.88 11.79 -10.42
N ILE A 358 16.91 11.89 -11.32
CA ILE A 358 16.27 10.71 -11.91
C ILE A 358 17.25 10.02 -12.86
N VAL A 359 17.46 8.72 -12.64
CA VAL A 359 18.27 7.85 -13.48
C VAL A 359 17.42 6.68 -13.95
N PRO A 360 17.41 6.38 -15.26
CA PRO A 360 16.74 5.21 -15.79
C PRO A 360 17.57 3.94 -15.53
N ILE A 361 16.93 2.87 -15.04
CA ILE A 361 17.49 1.52 -14.94
C ILE A 361 16.78 0.66 -15.99
N ASN A 362 17.55 0.09 -16.92
CA ASN A 362 17.01 -0.70 -18.03
C ASN A 362 16.41 -2.04 -17.55
N CYS A 363 15.21 -2.38 -18.03
CA CYS A 363 14.44 -3.59 -17.69
C CYS A 363 14.42 -4.65 -18.81
N ASN A 364 15.38 -4.63 -19.72
CA ASN A 364 15.44 -5.51 -20.88
C ASN A 364 16.34 -6.74 -20.72
N ASN A 365 16.84 -7.02 -19.52
CA ASN A 365 17.62 -8.22 -19.24
C ASN A 365 16.71 -9.37 -18.82
#